data_AF-A0A0G4IRM5-F1
#
_entry.id   AF-A0A0G4IRM5-F1
#
_cell.length_a   1.000
_cell.length_b   1.000
_cell.length_c   1.000
_cell.angle_alpha   90.00
_cell.angle_beta   90.00
_cell.angle_gamma   90.00
#
_symmetry.space_group_name_H-M   'P 1'
#
loop_
_entity.id
_entity.type
_entity.pdbx_description
1 polymer ?
#
loop_
_entity_poly.entity_id
_entity_poly.type
_entity_poly.pdbx_seq_one_letter_code
_entity_poly.pdbx_strand_id
1 'polypeptide(L)'
;MPDAFDVSDDKQLVDQQLTRDSDSKPAAKPASKQKPPSKVPGVLAADPVPEPGAAPVQAREQGHAPQGNRKPAVLEPAYHESRVVRLARYVASWTGPVNPLPAIDVLRWATNLMQSFIDARAAAGGVPVFRMHIGLPVVVITDHASAKFFLGSPSSDLDREDFKRFGPLGVAPSLLKNAMPSLVASDATGHKVDRALTVAVMHSRFKHVDEALRQSQQIVYDDFMPGVFRHPDQYTIRDVAYKFVGQFMFKWLLNTTPPSLKALRGYPVDCIIDLQTSNWLGTLVGSALCKLKMAATHSSTLNAEGLDIVRHSRLYETYRKMAETMGYTTADLDLWLQFLVQFNGVAGIGLTLASAIAVLSEQLSTLDELRREVGDEPLRFDTVDGKFPLLDSFAYEWMRFFMGPRVIFKKAMKDLQVPTSDGNLYKVRKDELICAALPLCQRDGTVYDAPNRFNARRFLDNPSLKWQVFNFGFVEAEHNPKPVQTARFGCALYSAGVGLALFKVLIGTWIQRIDWECDQEFTFVGNDTGDHGPPNGKFSVIKPRQPKH
;
A
#
# COMPACT_ATOMS: atom_id res chain seq x y z
N MET A 1 9.79 19.86 -36.25
CA MET A 1 8.53 19.22 -36.67
C MET A 1 8.84 18.30 -37.84
N PRO A 2 8.41 17.03 -37.84
CA PRO A 2 8.28 16.07 -36.73
C PRO A 2 9.35 14.96 -36.86
N ASP A 3 9.98 14.53 -35.78
CA ASP A 3 10.61 13.21 -35.73
C ASP A 3 10.21 12.52 -34.44
N ALA A 4 9.29 11.57 -34.61
CA ALA A 4 8.93 10.58 -33.61
C ALA A 4 9.98 9.46 -33.69
N PHE A 5 10.77 9.32 -32.63
CA PHE A 5 11.58 8.12 -32.44
C PHE A 5 10.70 7.02 -31.88
N ASP A 6 10.35 6.10 -32.78
CA ASP A 6 9.82 4.79 -32.48
C ASP A 6 10.96 3.94 -31.89
N VAL A 7 10.83 3.57 -30.62
CA VAL A 7 11.72 2.62 -29.96
C VAL A 7 11.05 1.26 -30.04
N SER A 8 11.26 0.58 -31.15
CA SER A 8 10.87 -0.82 -31.36
C SER A 8 12.04 -1.64 -31.90
N ASP A 9 13.15 -1.71 -31.16
CA ASP A 9 14.21 -2.68 -31.41
C ASP A 9 14.52 -3.42 -30.11
N ASP A 10 13.71 -4.46 -29.84
CA ASP A 10 14.06 -5.55 -28.92
C ASP A 10 13.22 -6.81 -29.23
N LYS A 11 13.13 -7.15 -30.52
CA LYS A 11 12.50 -8.38 -31.02
C LYS A 11 13.39 -9.08 -32.03
N GLN A 12 14.60 -9.46 -31.64
CA GLN A 12 15.38 -10.48 -32.33
C GLN A 12 16.22 -11.27 -31.33
N LEU A 13 15.62 -12.27 -30.66
CA LEU A 13 16.33 -13.42 -30.06
C LEU A 13 15.37 -14.43 -29.37
N VAL A 14 14.23 -14.77 -29.99
CA VAL A 14 13.48 -15.98 -29.62
C VAL A 14 12.84 -16.56 -30.87
N ASP A 15 13.66 -17.22 -31.70
CA ASP A 15 13.19 -18.16 -32.71
C ASP A 15 14.31 -19.18 -32.97
N GLN A 16 14.34 -20.22 -32.15
CA GLN A 16 14.88 -21.52 -32.55
C GLN A 16 14.43 -22.60 -31.55
N GLN A 17 13.87 -23.68 -32.11
CA GLN A 17 13.45 -24.94 -31.50
C GLN A 17 12.00 -25.03 -30.98
N LEU A 18 11.06 -25.04 -31.94
CA LEU A 18 9.84 -25.86 -31.86
C LEU A 18 9.67 -26.63 -33.18
N THR A 19 10.02 -27.91 -33.17
CA THR A 19 9.51 -28.91 -34.11
C THR A 19 9.39 -30.28 -33.45
N ARG A 20 8.14 -30.78 -33.40
CA ARG A 20 7.69 -32.20 -33.48
C ARG A 20 8.01 -33.07 -32.26
N ASP A 21 7.08 -33.84 -31.67
CA ASP A 21 6.12 -34.75 -32.27
C ASP A 21 4.74 -34.81 -31.57
N SER A 22 3.76 -35.17 -32.39
CA SER A 22 2.39 -35.59 -32.09
C SER A 22 2.34 -37.00 -31.52
N ASP A 23 1.46 -37.27 -30.54
CA ASP A 23 0.31 -38.19 -30.73
C ASP A 23 -0.45 -38.54 -29.44
N SER A 24 -1.76 -38.69 -29.64
CA SER A 24 -2.76 -39.43 -28.83
C SER A 24 -3.42 -38.78 -27.59
N LYS A 25 -4.70 -38.42 -27.79
CA LYS A 25 -5.83 -38.39 -26.84
C LYS A 25 -6.62 -39.71 -27.01
N PRO A 26 -7.71 -40.01 -26.25
CA PRO A 26 -8.14 -39.60 -24.91
C PRO A 26 -8.76 -40.76 -24.07
N ALA A 27 -9.03 -40.54 -22.77
CA ALA A 27 -10.26 -41.03 -22.11
C ALA A 27 -10.42 -40.45 -20.70
N ALA A 28 -11.55 -39.77 -20.48
CA ALA A 28 -12.05 -39.37 -19.17
C ALA A 28 -12.95 -40.49 -18.59
N LYS A 29 -12.80 -40.80 -17.30
CA LYS A 29 -13.85 -41.40 -16.44
C LYS A 29 -13.65 -40.97 -14.97
N PRO A 30 -14.73 -40.97 -14.16
CA PRO A 30 -14.89 -40.04 -13.04
C PRO A 30 -14.46 -40.60 -11.68
N ALA A 31 -14.24 -39.64 -10.78
CA ALA A 31 -14.05 -39.69 -9.32
C ALA A 31 -14.34 -41.04 -8.61
N SER A 32 -13.30 -41.59 -7.97
CA SER A 32 -13.44 -42.54 -6.88
C SER A 32 -12.73 -42.02 -5.62
N LYS A 33 -13.38 -42.31 -4.49
CA LYS A 33 -13.11 -41.82 -3.14
C LYS A 33 -11.66 -42.07 -2.70
N GLN A 34 -10.86 -41.01 -2.54
CA GLN A 34 -9.59 -41.09 -1.82
C GLN A 34 -9.82 -40.98 -0.30
N LYS A 35 -9.34 -42.00 0.42
CA LYS A 35 -9.16 -42.00 1.87
C LYS A 35 -8.21 -40.86 2.29
N PRO A 36 -8.36 -40.28 3.49
CA PRO A 36 -7.42 -39.28 3.98
C PRO A 36 -6.02 -39.90 4.12
N PRO A 37 -4.95 -39.19 3.75
CA PRO A 37 -3.61 -39.71 3.87
C PRO A 37 -3.22 -39.85 5.35
N SER A 38 -2.60 -41.00 5.65
CA SER A 38 -1.93 -41.32 6.90
C SER A 38 -0.89 -40.25 7.25
N LYS A 39 -0.85 -39.89 8.54
CA LYS A 39 0.11 -38.96 9.16
C LYS A 39 1.54 -39.23 8.66
N VAL A 40 2.13 -38.24 7.99
CA VAL A 40 3.57 -38.17 7.70
C VAL A 40 4.27 -37.75 9.00
N PRO A 41 5.18 -38.56 9.57
CA PRO A 41 6.03 -38.12 10.65
C PRO A 41 7.19 -37.29 10.07
N GLY A 42 7.38 -36.05 10.54
CA GLY A 42 8.62 -35.30 10.25
C GLY A 42 8.51 -33.83 9.85
N VAL A 43 7.37 -33.17 10.02
CA VAL A 43 7.30 -31.70 9.97
C VAL A 43 6.95 -31.21 11.36
N LEU A 44 7.90 -30.55 12.00
CA LEU A 44 7.66 -29.77 13.21
C LEU A 44 6.60 -28.72 12.85
N ALA A 45 5.36 -28.96 13.25
CA ALA A 45 4.36 -27.91 13.31
C ALA A 45 4.98 -26.78 14.14
N ALA A 46 4.99 -25.56 13.59
CA ALA A 46 5.19 -24.40 14.43
C ALA A 46 4.09 -24.48 15.49
N ASP A 47 4.49 -24.66 16.75
CA ASP A 47 3.54 -24.72 17.86
C ASP A 47 2.60 -23.52 17.74
N PRO A 48 1.28 -23.70 17.94
CA PRO A 48 0.39 -22.58 18.07
C PRO A 48 0.93 -21.72 19.22
N VAL A 49 1.48 -20.55 18.88
CA VAL A 49 1.92 -19.57 19.88
C VAL A 49 0.68 -19.30 20.75
N PRO A 50 0.74 -19.57 22.06
CA PRO A 50 -0.42 -19.42 22.91
C PRO A 50 -0.94 -17.99 22.81
N GLU A 51 -2.24 -17.83 22.58
CA GLU A 51 -2.90 -16.53 22.67
C GLU A 51 -2.52 -15.91 24.02
N PRO A 52 -1.94 -14.70 24.06
CA PRO A 52 -1.66 -14.08 25.33
C PRO A 52 -3.00 -13.82 25.99
N GLY A 53 -3.26 -14.51 27.11
CA GLY A 53 -4.41 -14.25 27.96
C GLY A 53 -4.48 -12.74 28.22
N ALA A 54 -5.64 -12.16 27.96
CA ALA A 54 -5.88 -10.73 28.08
C ALA A 54 -5.59 -10.26 29.51
N ALA A 55 -4.36 -9.81 29.76
CA ALA A 55 -4.05 -8.99 30.92
C ALA A 55 -4.63 -7.60 30.66
N PRO A 56 -5.36 -7.00 31.61
CA PRO A 56 -5.91 -5.66 31.43
C PRO A 56 -4.75 -4.67 31.23
N VAL A 57 -4.76 -3.98 30.09
CA VAL A 57 -3.85 -2.88 29.80
C VAL A 57 -4.16 -1.75 30.77
N GLN A 58 -3.39 -1.64 31.85
CA GLN A 58 -3.33 -0.42 32.65
C GLN A 58 -2.49 0.60 31.88
N ALA A 59 -3.17 1.46 31.11
CA ALA A 59 -2.56 2.61 30.48
C ALA A 59 -2.00 3.54 31.58
N ARG A 60 -0.68 3.70 31.60
CA ARG A 60 -0.02 4.66 32.48
C ARG A 60 -0.08 6.02 31.78
N GLU A 61 -1.07 6.82 32.14
CA GLU A 61 -1.26 8.19 31.65
C GLU A 61 -0.01 9.03 31.89
N GLN A 62 0.68 9.41 30.81
CA GLN A 62 1.67 10.47 30.84
C GLN A 62 1.00 11.78 30.39
N GLY A 63 0.81 12.69 31.35
CA GLY A 63 1.04 14.12 31.11
C GLY A 63 -0.01 14.91 30.34
N HIS A 64 -1.29 14.62 30.45
CA HIS A 64 -2.34 15.63 30.23
C HIS A 64 -3.12 15.82 31.52
N ALA A 65 -3.12 17.07 32.03
CA ALA A 65 -3.86 17.43 33.23
C ALA A 65 -5.32 16.93 33.10
N PRO A 66 -5.88 16.29 34.14
CA PRO A 66 -7.21 15.71 34.06
C PRO A 66 -8.21 16.84 33.81
N GLN A 67 -8.69 16.96 32.57
CA GLN A 67 -9.92 17.69 32.29
C GLN A 67 -11.01 16.97 33.09
N GLY A 68 -11.43 17.62 34.17
CA GLY A 68 -12.05 16.94 35.32
C GLY A 68 -13.20 16.02 34.94
N ASN A 69 -13.09 14.75 35.36
CA ASN A 69 -14.14 13.74 35.61
C ASN A 69 -15.43 13.77 34.77
N ARG A 70 -15.42 14.31 33.56
CA ARG A 70 -16.58 14.33 32.68
C ARG A 70 -16.70 12.94 32.10
N LYS A 71 -17.79 12.24 32.45
CA LYS A 71 -18.11 10.95 31.83
C LYS A 71 -18.10 11.13 30.30
N PRO A 72 -17.40 10.26 29.54
CA PRO A 72 -17.42 10.28 28.08
C PRO A 72 -18.86 10.34 27.57
N ALA A 73 -19.16 11.30 26.70
CA ALA A 73 -20.46 11.31 26.04
C ALA A 73 -20.48 10.20 24.99
N VAL A 74 -21.56 9.41 24.96
CA VAL A 74 -21.78 8.43 23.89
C VAL A 74 -22.64 9.09 22.81
N LEU A 75 -22.02 9.35 21.67
CA LEU A 75 -22.57 10.12 20.56
C LEU A 75 -22.91 9.22 19.37
N GLU A 76 -23.83 9.69 18.53
CA GLU A 76 -24.02 9.14 17.19
C GLU A 76 -23.06 9.85 16.22
N PRO A 77 -22.41 9.13 15.29
CA PRO A 77 -21.66 9.74 14.20
C PRO A 77 -22.51 10.77 13.45
N ALA A 78 -21.99 11.99 13.33
CA ALA A 78 -22.66 13.04 12.58
C ALA A 78 -22.89 12.59 11.13
N TYR A 79 -24.07 12.86 10.59
CA TYR A 79 -24.38 12.52 9.21
C TYR A 79 -24.12 13.73 8.32
N HIS A 80 -23.17 13.61 7.39
CA HIS A 80 -22.98 14.61 6.36
C HIS A 80 -23.51 14.12 5.02
N GLU A 81 -24.31 14.99 4.39
CA GLU A 81 -24.78 14.79 3.03
C GLU A 81 -24.57 16.09 2.24
N SER A 82 -23.66 16.04 1.26
CA SER A 82 -23.38 17.19 0.40
C SER A 82 -24.65 17.63 -0.33
N ARG A 83 -24.74 18.91 -0.73
CA ARG A 83 -25.90 19.39 -1.50
C ARG A 83 -26.12 18.58 -2.77
N VAL A 84 -25.04 18.16 -3.44
CA VAL A 84 -25.08 17.30 -4.63
C VAL A 84 -25.68 15.93 -4.29
N VAL A 85 -25.24 15.32 -3.18
CA VAL A 85 -25.79 14.03 -2.72
C VAL A 85 -27.25 14.17 -2.33
N ARG A 86 -27.65 15.22 -1.60
CA ARG A 86 -29.07 15.46 -1.30
C ARG A 86 -29.92 15.66 -2.55
N LEU A 87 -29.47 16.49 -3.48
CA LEU A 87 -30.18 16.75 -4.73
C LEU A 87 -30.30 15.49 -5.56
N ALA A 88 -29.22 14.73 -5.71
CA ALA A 88 -29.27 13.54 -6.53
C ALA A 88 -29.94 12.36 -5.82
N ARG A 89 -30.03 12.33 -4.49
CA ARG A 89 -30.86 11.39 -3.73
C ARG A 89 -32.34 11.76 -3.89
N TYR A 90 -32.64 13.06 -3.93
CA TYR A 90 -33.93 13.56 -4.36
C TYR A 90 -34.23 13.12 -5.80
N VAL A 91 -33.36 13.35 -6.78
CA VAL A 91 -33.55 12.87 -8.16
C VAL A 91 -33.69 11.34 -8.24
N ALA A 92 -32.88 10.60 -7.49
CA ALA A 92 -32.95 9.14 -7.41
C ALA A 92 -34.30 8.63 -6.87
N SER A 93 -34.93 9.39 -5.95
CA SER A 93 -36.28 9.08 -5.50
C SER A 93 -37.32 9.18 -6.62
N TRP A 94 -37.05 9.94 -7.68
CA TRP A 94 -37.88 10.01 -8.89
C TRP A 94 -37.49 8.99 -9.96
N THR A 95 -36.20 8.70 -10.13
CA THR A 95 -35.70 7.80 -11.21
C THR A 95 -35.69 6.32 -10.81
N GLY A 96 -36.09 5.98 -9.59
CA GLY A 96 -36.15 4.61 -9.09
C GLY A 96 -34.75 3.99 -8.95
N PRO A 97 -34.52 2.72 -9.36
CA PRO A 97 -33.24 2.03 -9.15
C PRO A 97 -32.05 2.63 -9.91
N VAL A 98 -32.30 3.60 -10.81
CA VAL A 98 -31.27 4.29 -11.57
C VAL A 98 -30.75 5.49 -10.78
N ASN A 99 -29.98 5.21 -9.73
CA ASN A 99 -29.30 6.24 -8.95
C ASN A 99 -27.82 6.35 -9.38
N PRO A 100 -27.41 7.40 -10.12
CA PRO A 100 -26.02 7.56 -10.55
C PRO A 100 -25.10 8.05 -9.42
N LEU A 101 -25.64 8.45 -8.26
CA LEU A 101 -24.83 9.03 -7.18
C LEU A 101 -23.67 8.17 -6.75
N PRO A 102 -23.85 6.85 -6.51
CA PRO A 102 -22.73 6.05 -6.07
C PRO A 102 -21.59 6.05 -7.09
N ALA A 103 -21.87 6.15 -8.39
CA ALA A 103 -20.81 6.30 -9.39
C ALA A 103 -20.13 7.67 -9.32
N ILE A 104 -20.88 8.76 -9.13
CA ILE A 104 -20.32 10.12 -8.98
C ILE A 104 -19.47 10.22 -7.72
N ASP A 105 -19.95 9.69 -6.59
CA ASP A 105 -19.23 9.70 -5.32
C ASP A 105 -17.94 8.89 -5.42
N VAL A 106 -17.98 7.73 -6.10
CA VAL A 106 -16.76 6.95 -6.38
C VAL A 106 -15.79 7.71 -7.27
N LEU A 107 -16.27 8.40 -8.32
CA LEU A 107 -15.39 9.19 -9.18
C LEU A 107 -14.74 10.36 -8.43
N ARG A 108 -15.50 11.07 -7.59
CA ARG A 108 -14.98 12.14 -6.73
C ARG A 108 -13.96 11.57 -5.74
N TRP A 109 -14.29 10.47 -5.09
CA TRP A 109 -13.42 9.78 -4.16
C TRP A 109 -12.14 9.26 -4.85
N ALA A 110 -12.22 8.77 -6.09
CA ALA A 110 -11.08 8.24 -6.83
C ALA A 110 -10.15 9.34 -7.37
N THR A 111 -10.69 10.55 -7.60
CA THR A 111 -9.92 11.69 -8.15
C THR A 111 -9.36 12.60 -7.07
N ASN A 112 -10.06 12.77 -5.95
CA ASN A 112 -9.64 13.63 -4.85
C ASN A 112 -10.03 13.02 -3.49
N LEU A 113 -9.38 11.90 -3.19
CA LEU A 113 -9.68 11.01 -2.06
C LEU A 113 -9.74 11.76 -0.73
N MET A 114 -8.68 12.47 -0.39
CA MET A 114 -8.51 13.06 0.92
C MET A 114 -9.24 14.38 1.07
N GLN A 115 -9.37 15.18 0.00
CA GLN A 115 -10.21 16.37 0.04
C GLN A 115 -11.66 16.00 0.32
N SER A 116 -12.12 14.87 -0.22
CA SER A 116 -13.47 14.37 0.06
C SER A 116 -13.69 14.09 1.55
N PHE A 117 -12.69 13.57 2.27
CA PHE A 117 -12.76 13.39 3.73
C PHE A 117 -12.69 14.70 4.50
N ILE A 118 -11.84 15.65 4.08
CA ILE A 118 -11.73 16.97 4.71
C ILE A 118 -13.04 17.74 4.60
N ASP A 119 -13.61 17.80 3.39
CA ASP A 119 -14.89 18.46 3.14
C ASP A 119 -16.00 17.83 3.98
N ALA A 120 -16.03 16.50 4.05
CA ALA A 120 -17.02 15.77 4.83
C ALA A 120 -16.86 15.99 6.34
N ARG A 121 -15.62 16.03 6.85
CA ARG A 121 -15.31 16.34 8.25
C ARG A 121 -15.74 17.77 8.60
N ALA A 122 -15.37 18.75 7.78
CA ALA A 122 -15.73 20.14 7.98
C ALA A 122 -17.27 20.31 8.02
N ALA A 123 -17.96 19.66 7.10
CA ALA A 123 -19.41 19.72 7.02
C ALA A 123 -20.13 18.90 8.11
N ALA A 124 -19.44 17.97 8.76
CA ALA A 124 -19.86 17.31 10.00
C ALA A 124 -19.59 18.17 11.26
N GLY A 125 -19.15 19.42 11.11
CA GLY A 125 -18.83 20.32 12.22
C GLY A 125 -17.46 20.06 12.83
N GLY A 126 -16.55 19.42 12.09
CA GLY A 126 -15.18 19.14 12.54
C GLY A 126 -15.04 17.89 13.41
N VAL A 127 -16.14 17.20 13.74
CA VAL A 127 -16.11 15.99 14.57
C VAL A 127 -15.27 14.90 13.92
N PRO A 128 -14.54 14.09 14.71
CA PRO A 128 -13.59 13.15 14.14
C PRO A 128 -14.21 11.87 13.59
N VAL A 129 -15.45 11.56 13.98
CA VAL A 129 -16.21 10.38 13.54
C VAL A 129 -17.54 10.81 12.92
N PHE A 130 -17.74 10.48 11.65
CA PHE A 130 -18.92 10.90 10.89
C PHE A 130 -19.29 9.87 9.82
N ARG A 131 -20.54 9.90 9.36
CA ARG A 131 -21.03 9.07 8.26
C ARG A 131 -20.94 9.84 6.94
N MET A 132 -20.49 9.16 5.89
CA MET A 132 -20.53 9.66 4.51
C MET A 132 -20.82 8.50 3.54
N HIS A 133 -20.98 8.83 2.25
CA HIS A 133 -21.11 7.86 1.17
C HIS A 133 -20.02 8.11 0.13
N ILE A 134 -19.27 7.06 -0.22
CA ILE A 134 -18.16 7.10 -1.20
C ILE A 134 -18.40 6.05 -2.30
N GLY A 135 -19.65 5.84 -2.71
CA GLY A 135 -20.08 4.64 -3.43
C GLY A 135 -20.60 3.54 -2.53
N LEU A 136 -20.16 3.54 -1.27
CA LEU A 136 -20.65 2.71 -0.18
C LEU A 136 -20.92 3.60 1.03
N PRO A 137 -21.94 3.30 1.86
CA PRO A 137 -22.11 3.96 3.14
C PRO A 137 -20.95 3.58 4.06
N VAL A 138 -20.30 4.59 4.64
CA VAL A 138 -19.14 4.39 5.53
C VAL A 138 -19.23 5.27 6.76
N VAL A 139 -18.72 4.76 7.88
CA VAL A 139 -18.34 5.57 9.06
C VAL A 139 -16.87 5.92 8.92
N VAL A 140 -16.55 7.20 8.80
CA VAL A 140 -15.18 7.68 8.67
C VAL A 140 -14.65 8.06 10.04
N ILE A 141 -13.39 7.72 10.29
CA ILE A 141 -12.63 8.14 11.47
C ILE A 141 -11.41 8.96 11.02
N THR A 142 -11.13 10.06 11.72
CA THR A 142 -10.13 11.08 11.30
C THR A 142 -9.22 11.60 12.40
N ASP A 143 -9.27 11.02 13.60
CA ASP A 143 -8.38 11.34 14.72
C ASP A 143 -7.48 10.13 15.08
N HIS A 144 -6.48 10.37 15.93
CA HIS A 144 -5.48 9.38 16.26
C HIS A 144 -6.04 8.27 17.15
N ALA A 145 -6.79 8.60 18.20
CA ALA A 145 -7.28 7.60 19.15
C ALA A 145 -8.24 6.62 18.48
N SER A 146 -9.15 7.09 17.62
CA SER A 146 -10.06 6.22 16.87
C SER A 146 -9.31 5.31 15.90
N ALA A 147 -8.29 5.82 15.20
CA ALA A 147 -7.45 5.02 14.32
C ALA A 147 -6.65 3.96 15.10
N LYS A 148 -6.13 4.30 16.27
CA LYS A 148 -5.46 3.36 17.17
C LYS A 148 -6.40 2.23 17.59
N PHE A 149 -7.63 2.55 17.99
CA PHE A 149 -8.68 1.56 18.27
C PHE A 149 -8.97 0.68 17.04
N PHE A 150 -9.21 1.31 15.89
CA PHE A 150 -9.57 0.63 14.64
C PHE A 150 -8.49 -0.34 14.16
N LEU A 151 -7.22 0.08 14.18
CA LEU A 151 -6.09 -0.72 13.74
C LEU A 151 -5.78 -1.84 14.74
N GLY A 152 -5.90 -1.56 16.05
CA GLY A 152 -5.61 -2.50 17.13
C GLY A 152 -6.74 -3.47 17.50
N SER A 153 -7.94 -3.30 16.94
CA SER A 153 -9.08 -4.19 17.24
C SER A 153 -8.89 -5.60 16.65
N PRO A 154 -9.30 -6.66 17.37
CA PRO A 154 -9.29 -8.01 16.85
C PRO A 154 -10.38 -8.22 15.79
N SER A 155 -10.24 -9.26 14.97
CA SER A 155 -11.23 -9.57 13.91
C SER A 155 -12.61 -9.98 14.42
N SER A 156 -12.75 -10.34 15.70
CA SER A 156 -14.06 -10.52 16.35
C SER A 156 -14.84 -9.21 16.46
N ASP A 157 -14.16 -8.08 16.33
CA ASP A 157 -14.69 -6.73 16.52
C ASP A 157 -14.68 -5.98 15.18
N LEU A 158 -13.54 -6.01 14.48
CA LEU A 158 -13.34 -5.38 13.18
C LEU A 158 -12.54 -6.29 12.24
N ASP A 159 -13.16 -6.74 11.14
CA ASP A 159 -12.51 -7.54 10.09
C ASP A 159 -12.58 -6.81 8.75
N ARG A 160 -11.83 -7.25 7.75
CA ARG A 160 -12.00 -6.76 6.38
C ARG A 160 -13.30 -7.24 5.76
N GLU A 161 -13.66 -6.60 4.67
CA GLU A 161 -14.82 -6.97 3.87
C GLU A 161 -14.63 -8.35 3.24
N ASP A 162 -15.73 -9.05 2.95
CA ASP A 162 -15.71 -10.40 2.36
C ASP A 162 -15.38 -10.39 0.85
N PHE A 163 -15.14 -9.21 0.28
CA PHE A 163 -14.90 -8.98 -1.14
C PHE A 163 -13.47 -8.49 -1.38
N LYS A 164 -12.92 -8.82 -2.56
CA LYS A 164 -11.59 -8.36 -3.02
C LYS A 164 -11.60 -6.87 -3.34
N ARG A 165 -11.70 -5.99 -2.34
CA ARG A 165 -11.83 -4.56 -2.56
C ARG A 165 -11.20 -3.69 -1.45
N PHE A 166 -11.04 -2.42 -1.79
CA PHE A 166 -10.62 -1.32 -0.93
C PHE A 166 -11.78 -0.32 -0.82
N GLY A 167 -12.79 -0.66 -0.03
CA GLY A 167 -14.05 0.07 -0.03
C GLY A 167 -14.68 0.01 -1.43
N PRO A 168 -14.89 1.15 -2.12
CA PRO A 168 -15.52 1.14 -3.44
C PRO A 168 -14.61 0.65 -4.58
N LEU A 169 -13.29 0.48 -4.38
CA LEU A 169 -12.39 -0.03 -5.43
C LEU A 169 -12.20 -1.54 -5.30
N GLY A 170 -12.87 -2.30 -6.14
CA GLY A 170 -12.62 -3.71 -6.35
C GLY A 170 -11.32 -3.98 -7.09
N VAL A 171 -10.80 -5.18 -6.87
CA VAL A 171 -9.77 -5.77 -7.72
C VAL A 171 -10.43 -6.48 -8.89
N ALA A 172 -10.05 -6.11 -10.11
CA ALA A 172 -10.64 -6.65 -11.32
C ALA A 172 -10.53 -8.20 -11.35
N PRO A 173 -11.66 -8.94 -11.44
CA PRO A 173 -11.64 -10.40 -11.46
C PRO A 173 -10.78 -10.99 -12.57
N SER A 174 -10.60 -10.28 -13.68
CA SER A 174 -9.73 -10.69 -14.79
C SER A 174 -8.24 -10.70 -14.43
N LEU A 175 -7.81 -9.96 -13.41
CA LEU A 175 -6.41 -9.85 -13.02
C LEU A 175 -6.01 -10.86 -11.93
N LEU A 176 -6.94 -11.24 -11.05
CA LEU A 176 -6.64 -12.14 -9.94
C LEU A 176 -7.42 -13.46 -9.97
N LYS A 177 -8.48 -13.59 -10.76
CA LYS A 177 -9.38 -14.74 -10.75
C LYS A 177 -9.76 -15.12 -9.31
N ASN A 178 -9.35 -16.31 -8.84
CA ASN A 178 -9.62 -16.78 -7.49
C ASN A 178 -8.50 -16.44 -6.49
N ALA A 179 -7.30 -16.03 -6.92
CA ALA A 179 -6.23 -15.58 -6.04
C ALA A 179 -6.72 -14.48 -5.09
N MET A 180 -6.43 -14.63 -3.80
CA MET A 180 -6.87 -13.72 -2.75
C MET A 180 -5.64 -13.09 -2.07
N PRO A 181 -5.10 -11.96 -2.56
CA PRO A 181 -3.97 -11.34 -1.90
C PRO A 181 -4.28 -11.02 -0.44
N SER A 182 -3.28 -11.22 0.42
CA SER A 182 -3.39 -10.91 1.85
C SER A 182 -3.77 -9.47 2.13
N LEU A 183 -3.64 -8.56 1.16
CA LEU A 183 -4.02 -7.15 1.25
C LEU A 183 -5.54 -6.91 1.19
N VAL A 184 -6.33 -7.82 0.60
CA VAL A 184 -7.80 -7.69 0.49
C VAL A 184 -8.56 -8.81 1.21
N ALA A 185 -7.88 -9.89 1.59
CA ALA A 185 -8.49 -11.01 2.31
C ALA A 185 -8.96 -10.59 3.71
N SER A 186 -10.19 -10.97 4.07
CA SER A 186 -10.67 -11.11 5.45
C SER A 186 -10.22 -12.44 6.07
N ASP A 187 -10.47 -12.63 7.36
CA ASP A 187 -10.13 -13.89 8.00
C ASP A 187 -10.93 -15.07 7.47
N ALA A 188 -12.21 -14.85 7.25
CA ALA A 188 -13.12 -15.84 6.69
C ALA A 188 -12.70 -16.29 5.28
N THR A 189 -11.94 -15.44 4.56
CA THR A 189 -11.49 -15.69 3.19
C THR A 189 -10.02 -16.12 3.09
N GLY A 190 -9.36 -16.40 4.22
CA GLY A 190 -8.02 -17.00 4.22
C GLY A 190 -6.85 -16.05 4.48
N HIS A 191 -7.10 -14.81 4.95
CA HIS A 191 -6.06 -13.81 5.22
C HIS A 191 -4.81 -14.35 5.93
N LYS A 192 -5.00 -15.20 6.95
CA LYS A 192 -3.91 -15.83 7.70
C LYS A 192 -2.98 -16.62 6.79
N VAL A 193 -3.53 -17.47 5.92
CA VAL A 193 -2.76 -18.33 5.01
C VAL A 193 -2.07 -17.49 3.94
N ASP A 194 -2.78 -16.55 3.32
CA ASP A 194 -2.21 -15.66 2.31
C ASP A 194 -1.07 -14.80 2.85
N ARG A 195 -1.24 -14.25 4.06
CA ARG A 195 -0.22 -13.46 4.74
C ARG A 195 0.98 -14.32 5.09
N ALA A 196 0.75 -15.51 5.64
CA ALA A 196 1.82 -16.44 5.99
C ALA A 196 2.64 -16.80 4.75
N LEU A 197 1.99 -17.10 3.62
CA LEU A 197 2.69 -17.38 2.36
C LEU A 197 3.51 -16.17 1.90
N THR A 198 2.94 -14.96 1.98
CA THR A 198 3.65 -13.71 1.65
C THR A 198 4.94 -13.57 2.46
N VAL A 199 4.85 -13.73 3.78
CA VAL A 199 6.00 -13.60 4.70
C VAL A 199 7.01 -14.72 4.44
N ALA A 200 6.56 -15.95 4.22
CA ALA A 200 7.43 -17.09 3.93
C ALA A 200 8.23 -16.89 2.62
N VAL A 201 7.58 -16.38 1.57
CA VAL A 201 8.24 -16.00 0.31
C VAL A 201 9.33 -14.98 0.57
N MET A 202 9.04 -13.90 1.32
CA MET A 202 10.03 -12.87 1.65
C MET A 202 11.19 -13.43 2.47
N HIS A 203 10.90 -14.15 3.57
CA HIS A 203 11.92 -14.77 4.44
C HIS A 203 12.84 -15.73 3.70
N SER A 204 12.30 -16.52 2.75
CA SER A 204 13.11 -17.40 1.91
C SER A 204 14.14 -16.67 1.06
N ARG A 205 13.96 -15.35 0.86
CA ARG A 205 14.81 -14.48 0.05
C ARG A 205 15.62 -13.47 0.85
N PHE A 206 15.57 -13.47 2.18
CA PHE A 206 16.26 -12.45 3.02
C PHE A 206 17.75 -12.37 2.78
N LYS A 207 18.43 -13.52 2.70
CA LYS A 207 19.87 -13.58 2.41
C LYS A 207 20.28 -13.01 1.04
N HIS A 208 19.33 -12.64 0.19
CA HIS A 208 19.56 -12.09 -1.14
C HIS A 208 19.18 -10.61 -1.27
N VAL A 209 18.71 -9.95 -0.20
CA VAL A 209 18.26 -8.55 -0.25
C VAL A 209 19.39 -7.61 -0.69
N ASP A 210 20.54 -7.64 0.00
CA ASP A 210 21.66 -6.75 -0.31
C ASP A 210 22.22 -6.96 -1.71
N GLU A 211 22.36 -8.22 -2.13
CA GLU A 211 22.84 -8.54 -3.48
C GLU A 211 21.84 -8.09 -4.55
N ALA A 212 20.54 -8.27 -4.32
CA ALA A 212 19.51 -7.78 -5.22
C ALA A 212 19.49 -6.24 -5.29
N LEU A 213 19.67 -5.55 -4.16
CA LEU A 213 19.79 -4.09 -4.12
C LEU A 213 21.01 -3.63 -4.93
N ARG A 214 22.18 -4.20 -4.68
CA ARG A 214 23.43 -3.86 -5.38
C ARG A 214 23.30 -4.05 -6.89
N GLN A 215 22.83 -5.20 -7.34
CA GLN A 215 22.65 -5.49 -8.76
C GLN A 215 21.59 -4.58 -9.40
N SER A 216 20.52 -4.26 -8.68
CA SER A 216 19.47 -3.38 -9.19
C SER A 216 19.93 -1.95 -9.29
N GLN A 217 20.69 -1.47 -8.31
CA GLN A 217 21.36 -0.17 -8.37
C GLN A 217 22.28 -0.11 -9.58
N GLN A 218 23.13 -1.13 -9.78
CA GLN A 218 24.04 -1.16 -10.93
C GLN A 218 23.27 -1.03 -12.25
N ILE A 219 22.29 -1.90 -12.50
CA ILE A 219 21.47 -1.86 -13.72
C ILE A 219 20.76 -0.51 -13.90
N VAL A 220 20.19 0.05 -12.82
CA VAL A 220 19.44 1.30 -12.91
C VAL A 220 20.37 2.47 -13.18
N TYR A 221 21.46 2.62 -12.44
CA TYR A 221 22.37 3.75 -12.57
C TYR A 221 23.25 3.66 -13.82
N ASP A 222 23.61 2.46 -14.27
CA ASP A 222 24.50 2.28 -15.42
C ASP A 222 23.70 2.24 -16.74
N ASP A 223 22.50 1.63 -16.76
CA ASP A 223 21.78 1.40 -18.02
C ASP A 223 20.60 2.38 -18.21
N PHE A 224 19.86 2.68 -17.15
CA PHE A 224 18.63 3.47 -17.26
C PHE A 224 18.86 4.97 -17.04
N MET A 225 19.58 5.33 -15.97
CA MET A 225 19.78 6.73 -15.59
C MET A 225 20.51 7.57 -16.65
N PRO A 226 21.44 7.06 -17.48
CA PRO A 226 22.01 7.85 -18.58
C PRO A 226 20.95 8.36 -19.56
N GLY A 227 19.87 7.60 -19.81
CA GLY A 227 18.73 8.07 -20.60
C GLY A 227 17.98 9.21 -19.90
N VAL A 228 17.75 9.07 -18.59
CA VAL A 228 17.10 10.10 -17.76
C VAL A 228 17.94 11.38 -17.71
N PHE A 229 19.26 11.29 -17.60
CA PHE A 229 20.15 12.46 -17.61
C PHE A 229 20.13 13.21 -18.95
N ARG A 230 19.99 12.48 -20.07
CA ARG A 230 19.91 13.10 -21.40
C ARG A 230 18.54 13.74 -21.68
N HIS A 231 17.47 13.16 -21.15
CA HIS A 231 16.10 13.56 -21.43
C HIS A 231 15.23 13.64 -20.16
N PRO A 232 15.58 14.51 -19.19
CA PRO A 232 14.89 14.57 -17.90
C PRO A 232 13.40 14.88 -18.02
N ASP A 233 13.00 15.62 -19.05
CA ASP A 233 11.62 16.01 -19.34
C ASP A 233 10.73 14.85 -19.80
N GLN A 234 11.32 13.72 -20.19
CA GLN A 234 10.60 12.50 -20.59
C GLN A 234 10.25 11.59 -19.42
N TYR A 235 10.82 11.83 -18.23
CA TYR A 235 10.64 10.98 -17.07
C TYR A 235 10.06 11.77 -15.90
N THR A 236 9.07 11.18 -15.26
CA THR A 236 8.57 11.64 -13.97
C THR A 236 9.38 11.02 -12.82
N ILE A 237 9.30 11.62 -11.64
CA ILE A 237 9.89 11.06 -10.41
C ILE A 237 9.40 9.63 -10.17
N ARG A 238 8.10 9.36 -10.42
CA ARG A 238 7.53 8.00 -10.35
C ARG A 238 8.14 7.06 -11.34
N ASP A 239 8.41 7.49 -12.57
CA ASP A 239 8.99 6.61 -13.59
C ASP A 239 10.34 6.08 -13.12
N VAL A 240 11.18 6.96 -12.58
CA VAL A 240 12.49 6.60 -12.03
C VAL A 240 12.34 5.70 -10.79
N ALA A 241 11.46 6.06 -9.86
CA ALA A 241 11.22 5.26 -8.66
C ALA A 241 10.66 3.87 -8.99
N TYR A 242 9.73 3.77 -9.94
CA TYR A 242 9.14 2.51 -10.39
C TYR A 242 10.18 1.65 -11.10
N LYS A 243 11.05 2.23 -11.92
CA LYS A 243 12.12 1.46 -12.56
C LYS A 243 13.09 0.91 -11.53
N PHE A 244 13.51 1.72 -10.56
CA PHE A 244 14.44 1.26 -9.53
C PHE A 244 13.82 0.18 -8.64
N VAL A 245 12.64 0.43 -8.09
CA VAL A 245 11.94 -0.54 -7.24
C VAL A 245 11.52 -1.77 -8.04
N GLY A 246 11.09 -1.62 -9.29
CA GLY A 246 10.79 -2.72 -10.20
C GLY A 246 11.99 -3.65 -10.39
N GLN A 247 13.15 -3.07 -10.69
CA GLN A 247 14.39 -3.84 -10.82
C GLN A 247 14.69 -4.61 -9.53
N PHE A 248 14.61 -3.93 -8.37
CA PHE A 248 14.83 -4.54 -7.08
C PHE A 248 13.86 -5.67 -6.75
N MET A 249 12.55 -5.44 -6.86
CA MET A 249 11.53 -6.41 -6.45
C MET A 249 11.59 -7.68 -7.30
N PHE A 250 11.75 -7.54 -8.63
CA PHE A 250 11.89 -8.69 -9.51
C PHE A 250 13.21 -9.43 -9.31
N LYS A 251 14.31 -8.70 -9.05
CA LYS A 251 15.59 -9.34 -8.79
C LYS A 251 15.61 -10.08 -7.46
N TRP A 252 15.03 -9.47 -6.41
CA TRP A 252 14.98 -10.05 -5.08
C TRP A 252 14.06 -11.27 -5.01
N LEU A 253 12.80 -11.09 -5.42
CA LEU A 253 11.75 -12.09 -5.23
C LEU A 253 11.66 -13.10 -6.38
N LEU A 254 12.10 -12.76 -7.59
CA LEU A 254 11.97 -13.66 -8.76
C LEU A 254 13.31 -13.97 -9.44
N ASN A 255 14.42 -13.38 -8.98
CA ASN A 255 15.75 -13.47 -9.59
C ASN A 255 15.74 -13.24 -11.12
N THR A 256 14.99 -12.24 -11.56
CA THR A 256 14.79 -11.91 -12.98
C THR A 256 14.72 -10.40 -13.17
N THR A 257 14.62 -9.94 -14.42
CA THR A 257 14.39 -8.54 -14.78
C THR A 257 12.89 -8.22 -14.73
N PRO A 258 12.51 -6.98 -14.39
CA PRO A 258 11.11 -6.55 -14.40
C PRO A 258 10.59 -6.43 -15.84
N PRO A 259 9.26 -6.34 -16.02
CA PRO A 259 8.68 -5.95 -17.29
C PRO A 259 9.01 -4.48 -17.62
N SER A 260 8.57 -4.04 -18.79
CA SER A 260 8.70 -2.68 -19.28
C SER A 260 8.19 -1.65 -18.27
N LEU A 261 8.77 -0.45 -18.30
CA LEU A 261 8.31 0.67 -17.47
C LEU A 261 6.83 0.99 -17.73
N LYS A 262 6.33 0.79 -18.96
CA LYS A 262 4.91 0.92 -19.29
C LYS A 262 4.07 -0.08 -18.50
N ALA A 263 4.48 -1.35 -18.43
CA ALA A 263 3.78 -2.37 -17.65
C ALA A 263 3.82 -2.10 -16.15
N LEU A 264 4.98 -1.70 -15.60
CA LEU A 264 5.12 -1.33 -14.19
C LEU A 264 4.19 -0.18 -13.78
N ARG A 265 3.88 0.75 -14.69
CA ARG A 265 2.96 1.88 -14.45
C ARG A 265 1.50 1.49 -14.59
N GLY A 266 1.19 0.69 -15.62
CA GLY A 266 -0.19 0.29 -15.94
C GLY A 266 -0.77 -0.67 -14.91
N TYR A 267 0.00 -1.71 -14.54
CA TYR A 267 -0.51 -2.80 -13.72
C TYR A 267 -1.13 -2.34 -12.38
N PRO A 268 -0.49 -1.47 -11.57
CA PRO A 268 -1.10 -1.02 -10.34
C PRO A 268 -2.43 -0.28 -10.53
N VAL A 269 -2.55 0.55 -11.56
CA VAL A 269 -3.80 1.27 -11.85
C VAL A 269 -4.89 0.30 -12.25
N ASP A 270 -4.57 -0.69 -13.08
CA ASP A 270 -5.53 -1.70 -13.55
C ASP A 270 -6.02 -2.61 -12.43
N CYS A 271 -5.17 -2.88 -11.44
CA CYS A 271 -5.53 -3.70 -10.28
C CYS A 271 -6.64 -3.11 -9.39
N ILE A 272 -6.83 -1.79 -9.36
CA ILE A 272 -7.78 -1.14 -8.43
C ILE A 272 -8.81 -0.26 -9.15
N ILE A 273 -9.24 -0.69 -10.34
CA ILE A 273 -10.11 0.12 -11.19
C ILE A 273 -11.55 -0.41 -11.31
N ASP A 274 -11.84 -1.57 -10.72
CA ASP A 274 -13.21 -2.10 -10.71
C ASP A 274 -14.05 -1.32 -9.70
N LEU A 275 -14.91 -0.41 -10.17
CA LEU A 275 -15.73 0.40 -9.28
C LEU A 275 -16.91 -0.44 -8.76
N GLN A 276 -16.89 -0.74 -7.46
CA GLN A 276 -17.95 -1.44 -6.76
C GLN A 276 -18.74 -0.48 -5.90
N THR A 277 -20.06 -0.46 -6.09
CA THR A 277 -20.96 0.44 -5.37
C THR A 277 -21.99 -0.34 -4.56
N SER A 278 -22.72 0.36 -3.69
CA SER A 278 -23.80 -0.23 -2.89
C SER A 278 -25.03 -0.61 -3.72
N ASN A 279 -25.05 -0.28 -5.02
CA ASN A 279 -26.12 -0.65 -5.93
C ASN A 279 -25.57 -1.43 -7.13
N TRP A 280 -26.34 -2.41 -7.61
CA TRP A 280 -25.89 -3.31 -8.66
C TRP A 280 -25.63 -2.59 -9.99
N LEU A 281 -26.36 -1.51 -10.29
CA LEU A 281 -26.24 -0.77 -11.54
C LEU A 281 -24.96 0.06 -11.59
N GLY A 282 -24.62 0.74 -10.50
CA GLY A 282 -23.37 1.48 -10.35
C GLY A 282 -22.17 0.55 -10.44
N THR A 283 -22.28 -0.65 -9.87
CA THR A 283 -21.27 -1.70 -10.04
C THR A 283 -21.19 -2.16 -11.51
N LEU A 284 -22.32 -2.39 -12.18
CA LEU A 284 -22.32 -2.79 -13.60
C LEU A 284 -21.68 -1.71 -14.50
N VAL A 285 -22.05 -0.44 -14.32
CA VAL A 285 -21.48 0.70 -15.05
C VAL A 285 -19.99 0.84 -14.74
N GLY A 286 -19.62 0.74 -13.47
CA GLY A 286 -18.24 0.75 -13.01
C GLY A 286 -17.38 -0.32 -13.69
N SER A 287 -17.83 -1.57 -13.66
CA SER A 287 -17.14 -2.68 -14.32
C SER A 287 -17.10 -2.52 -15.85
N ALA A 288 -18.12 -1.94 -16.48
CA ALA A 288 -18.11 -1.67 -17.92
C ALA A 288 -17.07 -0.59 -18.29
N LEU A 289 -17.02 0.52 -17.54
CA LEU A 289 -16.02 1.58 -17.74
C LEU A 289 -14.60 1.08 -17.48
N CYS A 290 -14.42 0.25 -16.46
CA CYS A 290 -13.16 -0.46 -16.17
C CYS A 290 -12.69 -1.28 -17.38
N LYS A 291 -13.55 -2.16 -17.92
CA LYS A 291 -13.23 -2.98 -19.10
C LYS A 291 -12.89 -2.13 -20.32
N LEU A 292 -13.65 -1.06 -20.58
CA LEU A 292 -13.38 -0.14 -21.68
C LEU A 292 -12.01 0.55 -21.52
N LYS A 293 -11.69 1.02 -20.30
CA LYS A 293 -10.39 1.63 -20.03
C LYS A 293 -9.26 0.62 -20.21
N MET A 294 -9.36 -0.58 -19.63
CA MET A 294 -8.35 -1.63 -19.78
C MET A 294 -8.12 -2.02 -21.26
N ALA A 295 -9.18 -2.04 -22.07
CA ALA A 295 -9.08 -2.27 -23.50
C ALA A 295 -8.35 -1.12 -24.21
N ALA A 296 -8.66 0.13 -23.86
CA ALA A 296 -8.05 1.32 -24.45
C ALA A 296 -6.56 1.49 -24.09
N THR A 297 -6.12 1.04 -22.91
CA THR A 297 -4.74 1.19 -22.45
C THR A 297 -3.83 0.01 -22.84
N HIS A 298 -4.35 -0.99 -23.56
CA HIS A 298 -3.68 -2.27 -23.83
C HIS A 298 -3.25 -2.99 -22.54
N SER A 299 -4.03 -2.84 -21.47
CA SER A 299 -3.70 -3.36 -20.14
C SER A 299 -3.58 -4.89 -20.11
N SER A 300 -4.31 -5.60 -20.97
CA SER A 300 -4.16 -7.05 -21.10
C SER A 300 -2.76 -7.46 -21.55
N THR A 301 -2.18 -6.74 -22.51
CA THR A 301 -0.82 -6.96 -23.00
C THR A 301 0.21 -6.62 -21.93
N LEU A 302 0.03 -5.50 -21.23
CA LEU A 302 0.92 -5.08 -20.14
C LEU A 302 0.90 -6.07 -18.97
N ASN A 303 -0.27 -6.61 -18.66
CA ASN A 303 -0.42 -7.66 -17.65
C ASN A 303 0.27 -8.97 -18.08
N ALA A 304 0.19 -9.33 -19.37
CA ALA A 304 0.78 -10.55 -19.90
C ALA A 304 2.31 -10.56 -19.76
N GLU A 305 2.98 -9.43 -20.00
CA GLU A 305 4.44 -9.32 -19.84
C GLU A 305 4.88 -9.66 -18.40
N GLY A 306 4.18 -9.08 -17.43
CA GLY A 306 4.42 -9.35 -16.01
C GLY A 306 4.21 -10.81 -15.62
N LEU A 307 3.12 -11.39 -16.12
CA LEU A 307 2.74 -12.77 -15.81
C LEU A 307 3.68 -13.79 -16.45
N ASP A 308 4.16 -13.52 -17.66
CA ASP A 308 5.14 -14.35 -18.35
C ASP A 308 6.45 -14.44 -17.56
N ILE A 309 6.96 -13.31 -17.08
CA ILE A 309 8.15 -13.23 -16.24
C ILE A 309 7.99 -14.03 -14.94
N VAL A 310 6.81 -13.97 -14.31
CA VAL A 310 6.52 -14.75 -13.09
C VAL A 310 6.58 -16.25 -13.37
N ARG A 311 5.91 -16.71 -14.44
CA ARG A 311 5.83 -18.13 -14.81
C ARG A 311 7.18 -18.73 -15.20
N HIS A 312 8.02 -17.93 -15.85
CA HIS A 312 9.35 -18.33 -16.27
C HIS A 312 10.45 -18.09 -15.21
N SER A 313 10.10 -17.55 -14.04
CA SER A 313 11.05 -17.42 -12.93
C SER A 313 11.52 -18.79 -12.46
N ARG A 314 12.83 -18.93 -12.28
CA ARG A 314 13.45 -20.13 -11.67
C ARG A 314 12.97 -20.42 -10.25
N LEU A 315 12.35 -19.43 -9.58
CA LEU A 315 11.83 -19.55 -8.22
C LEU A 315 10.35 -19.98 -8.18
N TYR A 316 9.65 -19.98 -9.32
CA TYR A 316 8.22 -20.28 -9.37
C TYR A 316 7.90 -21.66 -8.77
N GLU A 317 8.64 -22.69 -9.16
CA GLU A 317 8.44 -24.05 -8.66
C GLU A 317 8.76 -24.18 -7.16
N THR A 318 9.75 -23.42 -6.67
CA THR A 318 10.05 -23.33 -5.24
C THR A 318 8.86 -22.75 -4.47
N TYR A 319 8.25 -21.69 -5.00
CA TYR A 319 7.07 -21.06 -4.40
C TYR A 319 5.81 -21.92 -4.51
N ARG A 320 5.65 -22.69 -5.60
CA ARG A 320 4.56 -23.66 -5.74
C ARG A 320 4.62 -24.73 -4.65
N LYS A 321 5.80 -25.32 -4.44
CA LYS A 321 6.00 -26.31 -3.37
C LYS A 321 5.79 -25.73 -1.97
N MET A 322 6.22 -24.48 -1.76
CA MET A 322 5.96 -23.76 -0.51
C MET A 322 4.46 -23.58 -0.28
N ALA A 323 3.73 -23.09 -1.28
CA ALA A 323 2.28 -22.94 -1.25
C ALA A 323 1.56 -24.26 -0.94
N GLU A 324 1.90 -25.35 -1.63
CA GLU A 324 1.31 -26.68 -1.39
C GLU A 324 1.55 -27.17 0.04
N THR A 325 2.77 -26.98 0.56
CA THR A 325 3.12 -27.36 1.94
C THR A 325 2.30 -26.58 2.97
N MET A 326 1.94 -25.34 2.65
CA MET A 326 1.12 -24.47 3.51
C MET A 326 -0.38 -24.68 3.32
N GLY A 327 -0.80 -25.61 2.46
CA GLY A 327 -2.22 -25.83 2.13
C GLY A 327 -2.84 -24.71 1.28
N TYR A 328 -2.00 -23.92 0.60
CA TYR A 328 -2.45 -22.88 -0.31
C TYR A 328 -2.80 -23.46 -1.69
N THR A 329 -3.89 -22.98 -2.29
CA THR A 329 -4.26 -23.39 -3.66
C THR A 329 -3.30 -22.81 -4.68
N THR A 330 -2.76 -23.65 -5.55
CA THR A 330 -1.77 -23.23 -6.56
C THR A 330 -2.38 -22.84 -7.90
N ALA A 331 -3.71 -22.92 -8.05
CA ALA A 331 -4.40 -22.69 -9.32
C ALA A 331 -4.15 -21.29 -9.92
N ASP A 332 -3.99 -20.27 -9.06
CA ASP A 332 -3.77 -18.88 -9.46
C ASP A 332 -2.51 -18.28 -8.77
N LEU A 333 -1.51 -19.13 -8.47
CA LEU A 333 -0.31 -18.71 -7.76
C LEU A 333 0.51 -17.67 -8.55
N ASP A 334 0.52 -17.77 -9.87
CA ASP A 334 1.18 -16.82 -10.77
C ASP A 334 0.56 -15.42 -10.67
N LEU A 335 -0.77 -15.33 -10.66
CA LEU A 335 -1.51 -14.08 -10.47
C LEU A 335 -1.25 -13.49 -9.08
N TRP A 336 -1.24 -14.34 -8.04
CA TRP A 336 -0.90 -13.93 -6.68
C TRP A 336 0.54 -13.38 -6.58
N LEU A 337 1.51 -14.06 -7.19
CA LEU A 337 2.92 -13.63 -7.22
C LEU A 337 3.08 -12.31 -7.97
N GLN A 338 2.42 -12.16 -9.12
CA GLN A 338 2.45 -10.90 -9.86
C GLN A 338 1.89 -9.75 -9.02
N PHE A 339 0.78 -9.96 -8.32
CA PHE A 339 0.19 -8.97 -7.43
C PHE A 339 1.13 -8.61 -6.28
N LEU A 340 1.77 -9.62 -5.67
CA LEU A 340 2.77 -9.40 -4.63
C LEU A 340 3.94 -8.54 -5.14
N VAL A 341 4.51 -8.88 -6.29
CA VAL A 341 5.73 -8.21 -6.79
C VAL A 341 5.41 -6.83 -7.36
N GLN A 342 4.43 -6.72 -8.26
CA GLN A 342 4.14 -5.48 -8.99
C GLN A 342 3.21 -4.52 -8.24
N PHE A 343 2.10 -5.02 -7.66
CA PHE A 343 1.18 -4.14 -6.94
C PHE A 343 1.74 -3.80 -5.56
N ASN A 344 1.93 -4.80 -4.71
CA ASN A 344 2.39 -4.55 -3.33
C ASN A 344 3.84 -4.06 -3.30
N GLY A 345 4.72 -4.67 -4.07
CA GLY A 345 6.13 -4.31 -4.14
C GLY A 345 6.36 -3.00 -4.89
N VAL A 346 6.17 -3.01 -6.21
CA VAL A 346 6.54 -1.86 -7.05
C VAL A 346 5.70 -0.63 -6.77
N ALA A 347 4.36 -0.73 -6.72
CA ALA A 347 3.55 0.45 -6.42
C ALA A 347 3.73 0.92 -4.98
N GLY A 348 3.72 -0.02 -4.02
CA GLY A 348 3.84 0.29 -2.60
C GLY A 348 5.14 1.00 -2.23
N ILE A 349 6.28 0.52 -2.73
CA ILE A 349 7.60 1.10 -2.44
C ILE A 349 7.95 2.21 -3.44
N GLY A 350 7.58 2.07 -4.72
CA GLY A 350 7.90 3.04 -5.77
C GLY A 350 7.20 4.37 -5.57
N LEU A 351 5.90 4.38 -5.22
CA LEU A 351 5.19 5.62 -4.90
C LEU A 351 5.75 6.28 -3.63
N THR A 352 6.13 5.46 -2.66
CA THR A 352 6.77 5.88 -1.41
C THR A 352 8.11 6.57 -1.65
N LEU A 353 8.96 5.97 -2.47
CA LEU A 353 10.24 6.55 -2.87
C LEU A 353 10.03 7.85 -3.67
N ALA A 354 9.06 7.86 -4.59
CA ALA A 354 8.78 9.04 -5.41
C ALA A 354 8.35 10.25 -4.57
N SER A 355 7.47 10.07 -3.58
CA SER A 355 7.07 11.18 -2.72
C SER A 355 8.19 11.62 -1.77
N ALA A 356 9.05 10.70 -1.32
CA ALA A 356 10.22 11.06 -0.51
C ALA A 356 11.22 11.93 -1.29
N ILE A 357 11.47 11.60 -2.56
CA ILE A 357 12.29 12.43 -3.47
C ILE A 357 11.65 13.82 -3.61
N ALA A 358 10.35 13.88 -3.88
CA ALA A 358 9.64 15.15 -4.01
C ALA A 358 9.73 16.01 -2.74
N VAL A 359 9.55 15.43 -1.56
CA VAL A 359 9.71 16.16 -0.29
C VAL A 359 11.10 16.76 -0.15
N LEU A 360 12.15 15.99 -0.48
CA LEU A 360 13.52 16.46 -0.38
C LEU A 360 13.90 17.49 -1.45
N SER A 361 13.17 17.56 -2.57
CA SER A 361 13.31 18.65 -3.54
C SER A 361 12.93 20.02 -2.96
N GLU A 362 11.97 20.06 -2.02
CA GLU A 362 11.53 21.31 -1.35
C GLU A 362 12.28 21.57 -0.05
N GLN A 363 12.78 20.51 0.60
CA GLN A 363 13.44 20.57 1.91
C GLN A 363 14.97 20.56 1.75
N LEU A 364 15.52 21.51 0.99
CA LEU A 364 16.95 21.51 0.62
C LEU A 364 17.89 21.51 1.84
N SER A 365 17.56 22.22 2.92
CA SER A 365 18.37 22.20 4.15
C SER A 365 18.40 20.81 4.79
N THR A 366 17.25 20.11 4.81
CA THR A 366 17.15 18.72 5.27
C THR A 366 17.93 17.78 4.37
N LEU A 367 17.84 17.96 3.04
CA LEU A 367 18.62 17.18 2.08
C LEU A 367 20.13 17.33 2.33
N ASP A 368 20.61 18.55 2.60
CA ASP A 368 22.03 18.81 2.90
C ASP A 368 22.48 18.21 4.24
N GLU A 369 21.61 18.20 5.27
CA GLU A 369 21.89 17.48 6.52
C GLU A 369 21.94 15.96 6.30
N LEU A 370 20.98 15.40 5.56
CA LEU A 370 20.94 13.98 5.23
C LEU A 370 22.18 13.55 4.43
N ARG A 371 22.61 14.34 3.43
CA ARG A 371 23.83 14.07 2.64
C ARG A 371 25.07 13.99 3.52
N ARG A 372 25.18 14.86 4.53
CA ARG A 372 26.28 14.82 5.50
C ARG A 372 26.20 13.59 6.40
N GLU A 373 25.00 13.20 6.82
CA GLU A 373 24.81 12.04 7.69
C GLU A 373 25.08 10.71 6.98
N VAL A 374 24.55 10.52 5.76
CA VAL A 374 24.69 9.24 5.04
C VAL A 374 26.08 9.04 4.44
N GLY A 375 26.82 10.12 4.18
CA GLY A 375 28.15 10.08 3.56
C GLY A 375 28.13 9.42 2.17
N ASP A 376 29.28 8.92 1.72
CA ASP A 376 29.40 8.25 0.40
C ASP A 376 29.58 6.72 0.51
N GLU A 377 29.61 6.16 1.73
CA GLU A 377 29.68 4.71 1.93
C GLU A 377 28.39 4.01 1.47
N PRO A 378 28.47 2.88 0.73
CA PRO A 378 27.28 2.14 0.32
C PRO A 378 26.40 1.74 1.53
N LEU A 379 25.14 2.17 1.50
CA LEU A 379 24.16 1.77 2.50
C LEU A 379 23.77 0.30 2.30
N ARG A 380 23.76 -0.46 3.39
CA ARG A 380 23.35 -1.87 3.40
C ARG A 380 22.11 -2.06 4.25
N PHE A 381 21.29 -3.03 3.84
CA PHE A 381 20.04 -3.35 4.50
C PHE A 381 20.24 -3.74 5.96
N ASP A 382 21.30 -4.51 6.26
CA ASP A 382 21.62 -5.01 7.59
C ASP A 382 22.25 -4.00 8.56
N THR A 383 22.64 -2.81 8.07
CA THR A 383 23.36 -1.81 8.88
C THR A 383 22.72 -0.42 8.89
N VAL A 384 21.68 -0.18 8.09
CA VAL A 384 21.04 1.14 8.01
C VAL A 384 20.29 1.51 9.29
N ASP A 385 19.77 0.53 10.02
CA ASP A 385 19.04 0.75 11.27
C ASP A 385 20.01 1.13 12.40
N GLY A 386 19.70 2.22 13.11
CA GLY A 386 20.52 2.72 14.24
C GLY A 386 21.78 3.51 13.85
N LYS A 387 22.25 3.45 12.59
CA LYS A 387 23.45 4.18 12.13
C LYS A 387 23.17 5.64 11.73
N PHE A 388 21.96 5.93 11.24
CA PHE A 388 21.62 7.23 10.63
C PHE A 388 20.38 7.85 11.30
N PRO A 389 20.54 8.58 12.42
CA PRO A 389 19.41 9.04 13.25
C PRO A 389 18.50 10.06 12.55
N LEU A 390 19.03 10.97 11.72
CA LEU A 390 18.23 11.90 10.93
C LEU A 390 17.52 11.20 9.78
N LEU A 391 18.16 10.27 9.07
CA LEU A 391 17.51 9.45 8.04
C LEU A 391 16.37 8.63 8.63
N ASP A 392 16.56 8.09 9.84
CA ASP A 392 15.51 7.40 10.57
C ASP A 392 14.37 8.35 10.93
N SER A 393 14.66 9.52 11.51
CA SER A 393 13.64 10.53 11.83
C SER A 393 12.89 11.02 10.59
N PHE A 394 13.59 11.25 9.48
CA PHE A 394 13.00 11.58 8.18
C PHE A 394 12.06 10.48 7.71
N ALA A 395 12.45 9.20 7.82
CA ALA A 395 11.61 8.10 7.40
C ALA A 395 10.32 7.99 8.22
N TYR A 396 10.37 8.21 9.54
CA TYR A 396 9.18 8.26 10.38
C TYR A 396 8.27 9.45 10.04
N GLU A 397 8.83 10.65 9.80
CA GLU A 397 8.01 11.81 9.41
C GLU A 397 7.41 11.65 8.01
N TRP A 398 8.17 11.05 7.09
CA TRP A 398 7.67 10.68 5.77
C TRP A 398 6.51 9.69 5.89
N MET A 399 6.63 8.64 6.69
CA MET A 399 5.54 7.69 6.92
C MET A 399 4.33 8.37 7.57
N ARG A 400 4.53 9.27 8.55
CA ARG A 400 3.43 10.00 9.16
C ARG A 400 2.61 10.79 8.13
N PHE A 401 3.27 11.44 7.18
CA PHE A 401 2.62 12.27 6.17
C PHE A 401 2.06 11.52 4.96
N PHE A 402 2.80 10.55 4.44
CA PHE A 402 2.63 10.03 3.09
C PHE A 402 2.41 8.52 3.05
N MET A 403 2.25 7.85 4.20
CA MET A 403 2.10 6.40 4.23
C MET A 403 0.97 5.90 3.33
N GLY A 404 1.32 4.89 2.53
CA GLY A 404 0.38 3.99 1.89
C GLY A 404 0.11 2.75 2.76
N PRO A 405 -1.14 2.25 2.81
CA PRO A 405 -2.34 2.81 2.20
C PRO A 405 -2.84 4.05 2.97
N ARG A 406 -3.38 5.04 2.24
CA ARG A 406 -3.94 6.27 2.85
C ARG A 406 -5.29 6.02 3.54
N VAL A 407 -6.01 5.01 3.08
CA VAL A 407 -7.29 4.59 3.66
C VAL A 407 -7.30 3.10 3.93
N ILE A 408 -7.91 2.71 5.04
CA ILE A 408 -8.13 1.30 5.39
C ILE A 408 -9.61 1.12 5.73
N PHE A 409 -10.19 0.02 5.27
CA PHE A 409 -11.58 -0.34 5.49
C PHE A 409 -11.68 -1.59 6.37
N LYS A 410 -12.59 -1.58 7.35
CA LYS A 410 -12.99 -2.76 8.13
C LYS A 410 -14.48 -2.70 8.42
N LYS A 411 -15.15 -3.85 8.37
CA LYS A 411 -16.54 -4.06 8.76
C LYS A 411 -16.63 -4.29 10.27
N ALA A 412 -17.57 -3.62 10.93
CA ALA A 412 -17.91 -3.88 12.32
C ALA A 412 -18.58 -5.26 12.46
N MET A 413 -18.01 -6.14 13.26
CA MET A 413 -18.52 -7.51 13.44
C MET A 413 -19.56 -7.62 14.57
N LYS A 414 -19.66 -6.57 15.38
CA LYS A 414 -20.63 -6.36 16.46
C LYS A 414 -20.89 -4.86 16.62
N ASP A 415 -21.82 -4.48 17.50
CA ASP A 415 -21.97 -3.07 17.90
C ASP A 415 -20.74 -2.63 18.71
N LEU A 416 -20.21 -1.45 18.39
CA LEU A 416 -18.97 -0.89 18.93
C LEU A 416 -19.20 0.52 19.48
N GLN A 417 -18.33 0.91 20.41
CA GLN A 417 -18.14 2.30 20.82
C GLN A 417 -16.71 2.68 20.48
N VAL A 418 -16.54 3.55 19.48
CA VAL A 418 -15.24 4.00 18.99
C VAL A 418 -14.77 5.17 19.85
N PRO A 419 -13.63 5.05 20.56
CA PRO A 419 -13.06 6.16 21.32
C PRO A 419 -12.40 7.19 20.40
N THR A 420 -12.42 8.46 20.83
CA THR A 420 -11.83 9.59 20.11
C THR A 420 -10.86 10.39 20.98
N SER A 421 -9.96 11.16 20.37
CA SER A 421 -8.91 11.92 21.05
C SER A 421 -9.46 13.02 21.97
N ASP A 422 -10.71 13.45 21.77
CA ASP A 422 -11.43 14.40 22.64
C ASP A 422 -12.12 13.74 23.85
N GLY A 423 -11.96 12.42 24.03
CA GLY A 423 -12.54 11.65 25.12
C GLY A 423 -14.00 11.23 24.93
N ASN A 424 -14.64 11.53 23.79
CA ASN A 424 -15.98 11.04 23.49
C ASN A 424 -15.96 9.59 22.97
N LEU A 425 -17.14 8.96 22.94
CA LEU A 425 -17.36 7.63 22.39
C LEU A 425 -18.41 7.72 21.27
N TYR A 426 -18.16 7.11 20.12
CA TYR A 426 -19.11 7.11 18.99
C TYR A 426 -19.67 5.72 18.73
N LYS A 427 -21.00 5.61 18.64
CA LYS A 427 -21.68 4.33 18.34
C LYS A 427 -21.50 3.95 16.88
N VAL A 428 -20.97 2.75 16.66
CA VAL A 428 -20.94 2.10 15.34
C VAL A 428 -21.68 0.78 15.45
N ARG A 429 -22.62 0.53 14.54
CA ARG A 429 -23.46 -0.66 14.55
C ARG A 429 -22.76 -1.81 13.85
N LYS A 430 -23.13 -3.02 14.24
CA LYS A 430 -22.77 -4.24 13.51
C LYS A 430 -23.06 -4.08 12.01
N ASP A 431 -22.15 -4.60 11.20
CA ASP A 431 -22.14 -4.58 9.73
C ASP A 431 -21.92 -3.20 9.09
N GLU A 432 -21.75 -2.11 9.86
CA GLU A 432 -21.28 -0.84 9.29
C GLU A 432 -19.81 -0.94 8.82
N LEU A 433 -19.53 -0.36 7.65
CA LEU A 433 -18.18 -0.27 7.10
C LEU A 433 -17.48 0.96 7.68
N ILE A 434 -16.38 0.76 8.38
CA ILE A 434 -15.54 1.83 8.94
C ILE A 434 -14.38 2.10 7.98
N CYS A 435 -14.10 3.38 7.71
CA CYS A 435 -12.97 3.86 6.91
C CYS A 435 -12.05 4.74 7.77
N ALA A 436 -10.79 4.34 7.91
CA ALA A 436 -9.77 5.17 8.55
C ALA A 436 -9.07 6.04 7.50
N ALA A 437 -9.22 7.36 7.58
CA ALA A 437 -8.49 8.31 6.75
C ALA A 437 -7.14 8.64 7.40
N LEU A 438 -6.18 7.72 7.26
CA LEU A 438 -4.95 7.72 8.06
C LEU A 438 -4.14 9.02 8.00
N PRO A 439 -4.01 9.73 6.85
CA PRO A 439 -3.32 11.01 6.84
C PRO A 439 -3.97 12.08 7.73
N LEU A 440 -5.28 12.03 7.97
CA LEU A 440 -5.93 12.93 8.92
C LEU A 440 -5.69 12.46 10.36
N CYS A 441 -5.77 11.15 10.61
CA CYS A 441 -5.48 10.56 11.92
C CYS A 441 -4.02 10.81 12.36
N GLN A 442 -3.08 10.81 11.43
CA GLN A 442 -1.64 11.10 11.66
C GLN A 442 -1.33 12.61 11.73
N ARG A 443 -2.35 13.47 11.57
CA ARG A 443 -2.28 14.94 11.72
C ARG A 443 -3.13 15.43 12.89
N ASP A 444 -3.32 14.57 13.88
CA ASP A 444 -4.01 14.92 15.11
C ASP A 444 -3.14 15.83 15.99
N GLY A 445 -3.61 17.07 16.22
CA GLY A 445 -2.92 18.06 17.05
C GLY A 445 -2.86 17.73 18.53
N THR A 446 -3.62 16.72 18.98
CA THR A 446 -3.49 16.17 20.35
C THR A 446 -2.27 15.26 20.52
N VAL A 447 -1.68 14.78 19.41
CA VAL A 447 -0.53 13.88 19.41
C VAL A 447 0.72 14.56 18.86
N TYR A 448 0.58 15.31 17.75
CA TYR A 448 1.70 15.94 17.06
C TYR A 448 1.61 17.46 17.13
N ASP A 449 2.70 18.11 17.54
CA ASP A 449 2.85 19.55 17.47
C ASP A 449 2.97 20.01 16.01
N ALA A 450 2.32 21.13 15.65
CA ALA A 450 2.24 21.60 14.26
C ALA A 450 1.95 20.45 13.27
N PRO A 451 0.83 19.73 13.44
CA PRO A 451 0.63 18.41 12.82
C PRO A 451 0.66 18.44 11.29
N ASN A 452 0.32 19.59 10.70
CA ASN A 452 0.29 19.82 9.26
C ASN A 452 1.63 20.26 8.67
N ARG A 453 2.70 20.39 9.47
CA ARG A 453 4.05 20.74 9.01
C ARG A 453 4.95 19.51 8.98
N PHE A 454 5.62 19.30 7.84
CA PHE A 454 6.68 18.30 7.72
C PHE A 454 7.91 18.76 8.50
N ASN A 455 8.33 17.96 9.49
CA ASN A 455 9.52 18.20 10.28
C ASN A 455 10.38 16.92 10.34
N ALA A 456 11.44 16.86 9.52
CA ALA A 456 12.35 15.73 9.45
C ALA A 456 13.06 15.41 10.78
N ARG A 457 13.11 16.36 11.72
CA ARG A 457 13.74 16.20 13.04
C ARG A 457 12.76 15.81 14.15
N ARG A 458 11.46 15.73 13.89
CA ARG A 458 10.42 15.46 14.90
C ARG A 458 10.73 14.26 15.79
N PHE A 459 11.18 13.16 15.20
CA PHE A 459 11.46 11.91 15.92
C PHE A 459 12.91 11.80 16.40
N LEU A 460 13.76 12.76 16.01
CA LEU A 460 15.07 12.98 16.63
C LEU A 460 14.91 13.77 17.93
N ASP A 461 14.09 14.82 17.89
CA ASP A 461 13.83 15.72 19.01
C ASP A 461 12.90 15.06 20.06
N ASN A 462 11.97 14.22 19.60
CA ASN A 462 11.09 13.43 20.48
C ASN A 462 10.96 11.97 20.01
N PRO A 463 11.93 11.10 20.34
CA PRO A 463 11.95 9.71 19.88
C PRO A 463 10.75 8.86 20.31
N SER A 464 10.07 9.21 21.41
CA SER A 464 8.90 8.44 21.87
C SER A 464 7.70 8.57 20.93
N LEU A 465 7.65 9.62 20.09
CA LEU A 465 6.58 9.78 19.09
C LEU A 465 6.60 8.68 18.02
N LYS A 466 7.72 7.95 17.84
CA LYS A 466 7.80 6.85 16.86
C LYS A 466 6.71 5.82 17.10
N TRP A 467 6.36 5.55 18.36
CA TRP A 467 5.31 4.63 18.77
C TRP A 467 3.90 5.11 18.43
N GLN A 468 3.74 6.39 18.11
CA GLN A 468 2.46 6.98 17.68
C GLN A 468 2.27 6.94 16.17
N VAL A 469 3.32 6.65 15.39
CA VAL A 469 3.18 6.54 13.94
C VAL A 469 2.52 5.21 13.60
N PHE A 470 1.45 5.23 12.82
CA PHE A 470 0.78 4.00 12.36
C PHE A 470 1.55 3.25 11.28
N ASN A 471 2.85 3.04 11.48
CA ASN A 471 3.79 2.52 10.50
C ASN A 471 3.25 1.29 9.81
N PHE A 472 3.07 1.39 8.50
CA PHE A 472 2.59 0.29 7.66
C PHE A 472 1.24 -0.31 8.11
N GLY A 473 0.38 0.48 8.75
CA GLY A 473 -0.91 0.06 9.29
C GLY A 473 -0.83 -0.69 10.62
N PHE A 474 0.29 -0.58 11.34
CA PHE A 474 0.48 -1.15 12.67
C PHE A 474 0.23 -0.11 13.77
N VAL A 475 -0.29 -0.57 14.90
CA VAL A 475 -0.18 0.13 16.18
C VAL A 475 0.93 -0.57 16.94
N GLU A 476 2.05 0.09 17.16
CA GLU A 476 3.09 -0.47 18.02
C GLU A 476 2.62 -0.36 19.47
N ALA A 477 2.71 -1.45 20.23
CA ALA A 477 2.49 -1.36 21.66
C ALA A 477 3.69 -0.64 22.23
N GLU A 478 3.43 0.46 22.93
CA GLU A 478 4.40 1.08 23.81
C GLU A 478 5.11 -0.02 24.61
N HIS A 479 6.42 -0.17 24.39
CA HIS A 479 7.31 -1.08 25.11
C HIS A 479 7.24 -2.57 24.76
N ASN A 480 6.60 -2.97 23.66
CA ASN A 480 6.76 -4.34 23.15
C ASN A 480 7.45 -4.35 21.78
N PRO A 481 8.73 -4.75 21.69
CA PRO A 481 9.45 -4.82 20.41
C PRO A 481 8.87 -5.89 19.47
N LYS A 482 7.99 -6.76 19.96
CA LYS A 482 7.21 -7.64 19.09
C LYS A 482 6.02 -6.84 18.57
N PRO A 483 5.86 -6.65 17.25
CA PRO A 483 4.69 -5.98 16.70
C PRO A 483 3.45 -6.64 17.29
N VAL A 484 2.55 -5.83 17.83
CA VAL A 484 1.33 -6.34 18.45
C VAL A 484 0.65 -7.22 17.41
N GLN A 485 0.42 -8.49 17.75
CA GLN A 485 -0.27 -9.44 16.86
C GLN A 485 -1.63 -8.91 16.39
N THR A 486 -2.16 -7.86 17.03
CA THR A 486 -3.41 -7.19 16.67
C THR A 486 -3.36 -6.42 15.36
N ALA A 487 -2.19 -5.98 14.89
CA ALA A 487 -2.05 -5.33 13.57
C ALA A 487 -1.95 -6.35 12.42
N ARG A 488 -2.82 -7.36 12.49
CA ARG A 488 -2.95 -8.49 11.59
C ARG A 488 -3.02 -8.08 10.11
N PHE A 489 -3.65 -6.94 9.83
CA PHE A 489 -3.89 -6.41 8.49
C PHE A 489 -2.86 -5.40 7.99
N GLY A 490 -1.77 -5.14 8.72
CA GLY A 490 -0.72 -4.22 8.27
C GLY A 490 0.14 -4.77 7.12
N CYS A 491 1.09 -4.00 6.59
CA CYS A 491 1.94 -4.42 5.47
C CYS A 491 2.74 -5.71 5.77
N ALA A 492 2.74 -6.66 4.84
CA ALA A 492 3.51 -7.89 4.98
C ALA A 492 5.03 -7.66 4.93
N LEU A 493 5.49 -6.66 4.15
CA LEU A 493 6.91 -6.29 4.06
C LEU A 493 7.45 -5.78 5.40
N TYR A 494 6.63 -5.02 6.13
CA TYR A 494 6.97 -4.59 7.49
C TYR A 494 7.02 -5.77 8.45
N SER A 495 6.01 -6.64 8.45
CA SER A 495 6.02 -7.86 9.27
C SER A 495 7.15 -8.82 8.96
N ALA A 496 7.63 -8.85 7.72
CA ALA A 496 8.80 -9.63 7.38
C ALA A 496 10.06 -9.08 8.08
N GLY A 497 10.11 -7.78 8.37
CA GLY A 497 11.27 -7.09 8.94
C GLY A 497 12.07 -6.30 7.91
N VAL A 498 11.46 -5.93 6.77
CA VAL A 498 12.16 -5.29 5.63
C VAL A 498 11.71 -3.86 5.37
N GLY A 499 10.47 -3.52 5.69
CA GLY A 499 9.82 -2.30 5.20
C GLY A 499 10.62 -1.01 5.41
N LEU A 500 10.96 -0.69 6.67
CA LEU A 500 11.59 0.58 7.01
C LEU A 500 13.06 0.64 6.59
N ALA A 501 13.84 -0.41 6.86
CA ALA A 501 15.23 -0.49 6.46
C ALA A 501 15.39 -0.38 4.94
N LEU A 502 14.56 -1.07 4.17
CA LEU A 502 14.57 -0.98 2.71
C LEU A 502 14.28 0.44 2.21
N PHE A 503 13.26 1.10 2.77
CA PHE A 503 12.96 2.48 2.40
C PHE A 503 14.18 3.40 2.64
N LYS A 504 14.81 3.29 3.81
CA LYS A 504 15.99 4.07 4.17
C LYS A 504 17.17 3.81 3.23
N VAL A 505 17.44 2.55 2.87
CA VAL A 505 18.49 2.23 1.89
C VAL A 505 18.17 2.83 0.52
N LEU A 506 16.93 2.73 0.04
CA LEU A 506 16.55 3.25 -1.28
C LEU A 506 16.68 4.78 -1.35
N ILE A 507 16.09 5.52 -0.40
CA ILE A 507 16.17 6.98 -0.40
C ILE A 507 17.58 7.47 -0.06
N GLY A 508 18.27 6.83 0.87
CA GLY A 508 19.65 7.16 1.21
C GLY A 508 20.58 6.96 0.03
N THR A 509 20.45 5.86 -0.71
CA THR A 509 21.23 5.63 -1.95
C THR A 509 20.95 6.71 -3.00
N TRP A 510 19.69 7.10 -3.17
CA TRP A 510 19.32 8.19 -4.09
C TRP A 510 20.02 9.50 -3.70
N ILE A 511 19.96 9.87 -2.42
CA ILE A 511 20.60 11.07 -1.86
C ILE A 511 22.12 11.06 -2.08
N GLN A 512 22.77 9.89 -1.96
CA GLN A 512 24.20 9.72 -2.18
C GLN A 512 24.63 9.94 -3.63
N ARG A 513 23.78 9.52 -4.59
CA ARG A 513 24.18 9.34 -5.98
C ARG A 513 23.65 10.39 -6.95
N ILE A 514 22.60 11.12 -6.60
CA ILE A 514 21.89 12.00 -7.54
C ILE A 514 21.83 13.43 -7.00
N ASP A 515 22.10 14.38 -7.89
CA ASP A 515 21.70 15.78 -7.76
C ASP A 515 20.48 15.99 -8.65
N TRP A 516 19.42 16.58 -8.09
CA TRP A 516 18.18 16.82 -8.82
C TRP A 516 17.51 18.13 -8.40
N GLU A 517 16.72 18.68 -9.31
CA GLU A 517 15.78 19.77 -9.11
C GLU A 517 14.48 19.41 -9.84
N CYS A 518 13.35 19.89 -9.33
CA CYS A 518 12.04 19.63 -9.93
C CYS A 518 11.52 20.84 -10.69
N ASP A 519 10.70 20.59 -11.71
CA ASP A 519 10.13 21.62 -12.59
C ASP A 519 8.93 22.36 -12.00
N GLN A 520 8.44 21.90 -10.86
CA GLN A 520 7.29 22.46 -10.17
C GLN A 520 7.55 22.46 -8.66
N GLU A 521 7.04 23.51 -7.99
CA GLU A 521 6.98 23.53 -6.54
C GLU A 521 5.97 22.50 -6.04
N PHE A 522 6.36 21.75 -5.02
CA PHE A 522 5.45 20.84 -4.33
C PHE A 522 4.89 21.52 -3.08
N THR A 523 3.64 21.98 -3.16
CA THR A 523 2.96 22.55 -1.99
C THR A 523 2.55 21.45 -1.02
N PHE A 524 3.44 21.12 -0.07
CA PHE A 524 3.12 20.26 1.07
C PHE A 524 2.46 21.03 2.23
N VAL A 525 2.51 22.36 2.16
CA VAL A 525 1.94 23.27 3.16
C VAL A 525 0.54 23.68 2.70
N GLY A 526 -0.50 23.24 3.41
CA GLY A 526 -1.83 23.86 3.32
C GLY A 526 -2.93 23.08 2.61
N ASN A 527 -2.64 21.92 1.99
CA ASN A 527 -3.69 20.99 1.54
C ASN A 527 -3.54 19.70 2.34
N ASP A 528 -4.42 19.50 3.32
CA ASP A 528 -4.52 18.39 4.29
C ASP A 528 -4.58 16.97 3.65
N THR A 529 -4.39 16.86 2.34
CA THR A 529 -4.73 15.69 1.57
C THR A 529 -3.60 14.67 1.49
N GLY A 530 -2.32 15.07 1.47
CA GLY A 530 -1.28 14.13 1.02
C GLY A 530 -1.58 13.51 -0.37
N ASP A 531 -2.53 14.09 -1.11
CA ASP A 531 -2.88 13.74 -2.48
C ASP A 531 -2.04 14.53 -3.48
N HIS A 532 -1.37 15.59 -3.01
CA HIS A 532 -0.60 16.52 -3.82
C HIS A 532 0.87 16.54 -3.37
N GLY A 533 1.58 15.49 -3.77
CA GLY A 533 3.03 15.48 -3.93
C GLY A 533 3.28 14.51 -5.07
N PRO A 534 3.95 14.88 -6.17
CA PRO A 534 3.57 14.40 -7.49
C PRO A 534 4.54 13.30 -7.88
N PRO A 535 4.14 12.03 -7.75
CA PRO A 535 4.79 10.99 -8.54
C PRO A 535 4.89 11.41 -10.03
N ASN A 536 4.00 12.29 -10.50
CA ASN A 536 4.00 12.85 -11.85
C ASN A 536 4.92 14.06 -12.09
N GLY A 537 5.60 14.60 -11.06
CA GLY A 537 6.50 15.73 -11.24
C GLY A 537 7.71 15.33 -12.06
N LYS A 538 8.28 16.28 -12.81
CA LYS A 538 9.46 16.02 -13.63
C LYS A 538 10.68 16.65 -13.01
N PHE A 539 11.83 16.24 -13.52
CA PHE A 539 13.09 16.86 -13.18
C PHE A 539 13.34 18.03 -14.13
N SER A 540 13.63 19.21 -13.59
CA SER A 540 14.21 20.31 -14.36
C SER A 540 15.70 20.06 -14.57
N VAL A 541 16.36 19.51 -13.56
CA VAL A 541 17.75 19.07 -13.59
C VAL A 541 17.85 17.71 -12.91
N ILE A 542 18.60 16.78 -13.52
CA ILE A 542 19.00 15.54 -12.87
C ILE A 542 20.36 15.09 -13.40
N LYS A 543 21.30 14.80 -12.51
CA LYS A 543 22.67 14.39 -12.87
C LYS A 543 23.30 13.50 -11.79
N PRO A 544 24.34 12.73 -12.13
CA PRO A 544 25.17 12.06 -11.14
C PRO A 544 25.74 13.08 -10.14
N ARG A 545 25.56 12.81 -8.84
CA ARG A 545 26.21 13.56 -7.77
C ARG A 545 27.70 13.27 -7.78
N GLN A 546 28.50 14.33 -7.75
CA GLN A 546 29.96 14.20 -7.62
C GLN A 546 30.29 13.97 -6.13
N PRO A 547 31.18 13.01 -5.79
CA PRO A 547 31.67 12.85 -4.43
C PRO A 547 32.27 14.19 -3.94
N LYS A 548 31.90 14.62 -2.72
CA LYS A 548 32.59 15.76 -2.10
C LYS A 548 33.83 15.20 -1.40
N HIS A 549 34.99 15.42 -2.01
CA HIS A 549 36.30 15.06 -1.45
C HIS A 549 36.58 15.76 -0.12
#